data_AF-Q8WXY4-F1
#
_entry.id   AF-Q8WXY4-F1
#
_cell.length_a   1.000
_cell.length_b   1.000
_cell.length_c   1.000
_cell.angle_alpha   90.00
_cell.angle_beta   90.00
_cell.angle_gamma   90.00
#
_symmetry.space_group_name_H-M   'P 1'
#
loop_
_entity.id
_entity.type
_entity.pdbx_description
1 polymer ?
#
loop_
_entity_poly.entity_id
_entity_poly.type
_entity_poly.pdbx_seq_one_letter_code
_entity_poly.pdbx_strand_id
1 'polypeptide(L)' 'ERDRVQKKTFTKWVNKHLMKVRKHINDLYEDLRDGHNLISLLEVLSGIKL' A
#
# COMPACT_ATOMS: atom_id res chain seq x y z
N GLU A 1 -0.39 -7.56 -20.10
CA GLU A 1 -0.64 -6.10 -20.08
C GLU A 1 -1.60 -5.65 -18.98
N ARG A 2 -2.80 -6.24 -18.89
CA ARG A 2 -3.79 -5.89 -17.85
C ARG A 2 -3.23 -5.97 -16.42
N ASP A 3 -2.53 -7.04 -16.08
CA ASP A 3 -1.97 -7.24 -14.74
C ASP A 3 -0.89 -6.20 -14.39
N ARG A 4 -0.07 -5.81 -15.38
CA ARG A 4 0.93 -4.75 -15.23
C ARG A 4 0.30 -3.40 -14.93
N VAL A 5 -0.77 -3.07 -15.67
CA VAL A 5 -1.55 -1.84 -15.44
C VAL A 5 -2.21 -1.89 -14.07
N GLN A 6 -2.82 -3.01 -13.70
CA GLN A 6 -3.47 -3.21 -12.41
C GLN A 6 -2.48 -3.06 -11.26
N LYS A 7 -1.31 -3.71 -11.34
CA LYS A 7 -0.22 -3.57 -10.35
C LYS A 7 0.16 -2.10 -10.18
N LYS A 8 0.43 -1.39 -11.28
CA LYS A 8 0.81 0.04 -11.24
C LYS A 8 -0.28 0.92 -10.61
N THR A 9 -1.54 0.64 -10.91
CA THR A 9 -2.68 1.37 -10.33
C THR A 9 -2.76 1.14 -8.83
N PHE A 10 -2.67 -0.11 -8.37
CA PHE A 10 -2.69 -0.40 -6.94
C PHE A 10 -1.46 0.13 -6.21
N THR A 11 -0.25 0.03 -6.77
CA THR A 11 0.96 0.64 -6.16
C THR A 11 0.78 2.14 -5.95
N LYS A 12 0.26 2.87 -6.95
CA LYS A 12 -0.03 4.31 -6.80
C LYS A 12 -1.09 4.58 -5.73
N TRP A 13 -2.16 3.78 -5.70
CA TRP A 13 -3.24 3.93 -4.73
C TRP A 13 -2.75 3.69 -3.30
N VAL A 14 -1.95 2.64 -3.09
CA VAL A 14 -1.36 2.34 -1.78
C VAL A 14 -0.43 3.47 -1.34
N ASN A 15 0.46 3.95 -2.22
CA ASN A 15 1.36 5.06 -1.89
C ASN A 15 0.62 6.37 -1.58
N LYS A 16 -0.51 6.65 -2.25
CA LYS A 16 -1.36 7.80 -1.91
C LYS A 16 -1.81 7.78 -0.44
N HIS A 17 -2.07 6.60 0.13
CA HIS A 17 -2.48 6.48 1.53
C HIS A 17 -1.28 6.39 2.48
N LEU A 18 -0.27 5.57 2.16
CA LEU A 18 0.90 5.37 3.00
C LEU A 18 1.76 6.63 3.18
N MET A 19 1.74 7.57 2.23
CA MET A 19 2.43 8.86 2.39
C MET A 19 1.92 9.65 3.60
N LYS A 20 0.67 9.47 4.04
CA LYS A 20 0.13 10.12 5.26
C LYS A 20 0.88 9.70 6.53
N VAL A 21 1.52 8.54 6.51
CA VAL A 21 2.32 7.98 7.61
C VAL A 21 3.79 7.80 7.23
N ARG A 22 4.27 8.54 6.21
CA ARG A 22 5.67 8.53 5.73
C ARG A 22 6.18 7.15 5.31
N LYS A 23 5.30 6.29 4.79
CA LYS A 23 5.63 4.98 4.20
C LYS A 23 5.47 5.00 2.69
N HIS A 24 6.20 4.12 2.00
CA HIS A 24 6.18 3.97 0.54
C HIS A 24 6.51 2.54 0.14
N ILE A 25 5.86 2.04 -0.92
CA ILE A 25 6.15 0.74 -1.54
C ILE A 25 6.59 0.91 -2.99
N ASN A 26 7.55 0.09 -3.42
CA ASN A 26 8.08 0.02 -4.77
C ASN A 26 7.50 -1.18 -5.54
N ASP A 27 7.37 -2.34 -4.87
CA ASP A 27 6.77 -3.54 -5.42
C ASP A 27 5.58 -4.00 -4.58
N LEU A 28 4.39 -4.01 -5.19
CA LEU A 28 3.15 -4.40 -4.53
C LEU A 28 3.18 -5.82 -3.94
N TYR A 29 3.89 -6.77 -4.57
CA TYR A 29 3.88 -8.17 -4.15
C TYR A 29 4.94 -8.48 -3.10
N GLU A 30 6.08 -7.80 -3.13
CA GLU A 30 7.14 -8.00 -2.14
C GLU A 30 6.93 -7.13 -0.90
N ASP A 31 6.61 -5.84 -1.07
CA ASP A 31 6.59 -4.89 0.05
C ASP A 31 5.34 -4.98 0.93
N LEU A 32 4.32 -5.74 0.50
CA LEU A 32 3.14 -6.06 1.33
C LEU A 32 3.26 -7.43 2.02
N ARG A 33 4.28 -8.22 1.69
CA ARG A 33 4.37 -9.64 2.06
C ARG A 33 4.57 -9.88 3.56
N ASP A 34 5.32 -9.00 4.21
CA ASP A 34 5.59 -9.07 5.65
C ASP A 34 4.44 -8.55 6.53
N GLY A 35 3.41 -7.95 5.91
CA GLY A 35 2.24 -7.42 6.57
C GLY A 35 2.39 -6.02 7.19
N HIS A 36 3.59 -5.46 7.34
CA HIS A 36 3.79 -4.18 8.03
C HIS A 36 3.16 -3.00 7.28
N ASN A 37 3.30 -2.98 5.95
CA ASN A 37 2.66 -1.97 5.12
C ASN A 37 1.15 -2.19 4.98
N LEU A 38 0.70 -3.45 5.05
CA LEU A 38 -0.71 -3.80 5.01
C LEU A 38 -1.43 -3.30 6.28
N ILE A 39 -0.84 -3.50 7.46
CA ILE A 39 -1.39 -2.98 8.73
C ILE A 39 -1.52 -1.46 8.66
N SER A 40 -0.45 -0.75 8.31
CA SER A 40 -0.51 0.72 8.22
C SER A 40 -1.48 1.24 7.17
N LEU A 41 -1.68 0.50 6.08
CA LEU A 41 -2.70 0.83 5.08
C LEU A 41 -4.11 0.71 5.69
N LEU A 42 -4.40 -0.37 6.43
CA LEU A 42 -5.68 -0.55 7.11
C LEU A 42 -5.93 0.50 8.18
N GLU A 43 -4.90 0.87 8.95
CA GLU A 43 -4.99 1.93 9.95
C GLU A 43 -5.35 3.28 9.31
N VAL A 44 -4.67 3.63 8.22
CA VAL A 44 -4.93 4.88 7.47
C VAL A 44 -6.32 4.91 6.84
N LEU A 45 -6.81 3.78 6.33
CA LEU A 45 -8.13 3.69 5.68
C LEU A 45 -9.28 3.72 6.68
N SER A 46 -9.11 3.06 7.83
CA SER A 46 -10.13 2.98 8.88
C SER A 46 -10.12 4.19 9.81
N GLY A 47 -9.00 4.92 9.91
CA GLY A 47 -8.80 5.95 10.92
C GLY A 47 -8.60 5.37 12.33
N ILE A 48 -8.35 4.06 12.44
CA ILE A 48 -8.18 3.34 13.71
C ILE A 48 -6.72 2.88 13.80
N LYS A 49 -6.16 2.91 15.00
CA LYS A 49 -4.85 2.32 15.28
C LYS A 49 -5.03 0.86 15.72
N LEU A 50 -4.33 -0.07 15.06
CA LEU A 50 -4.43 -1.51 15.31
C LEU A 50 -3.41 -2.00 16.33
#